data_AF-Q9PTJ0-F1
#
_entry.id   AF-Q9PTJ0-F1
#
_cell.length_a   1.000
_cell.length_b   1.000
_cell.length_c   1.000
_cell.angle_alpha   90.00
_cell.angle_beta   90.00
_cell.angle_gamma   90.00
#
_symmetry.space_group_name_H-M   'P 1'
#
loop_
_entity.id
_entity.type
_entity.pdbx_description
1 polymer ?
#
loop_
_entity_poly.entity_id
_entity_poly.type
_entity_poly.pdbx_seq_one_letter_code
_entity_poly.pdbx_strand_id
1 'polypeptide(L)'
;LNYRLTPSFEYQPDPWNTHVWKGVNGTPTKKRAIGFKKLAKAVKFSAKLMGQAMAKRVKATILFATETGKSQDYAKTLCQIFKHAFDAKVMSMDEYDVVDLEHETLVLVVTS
;
A
#
# COMPACT_ATOMS: atom_id res chain seq x y z
N LEU A 1 -61.81 17.97 -16.27
CA LEU A 1 -60.76 17.12 -16.87
C LEU A 1 -59.42 17.80 -16.59
N ASN A 2 -58.72 17.45 -15.50
CA ASN A 2 -57.42 18.08 -15.16
C ASN A 2 -56.39 16.97 -14.92
N TYR A 3 -55.77 16.49 -15.99
CA TYR A 3 -54.62 15.59 -15.89
C TYR A 3 -53.35 16.42 -15.85
N ARG A 4 -52.57 16.27 -14.79
CA ARG A 4 -51.25 16.88 -14.65
C ARG A 4 -50.23 15.84 -15.12
N LEU A 5 -49.68 16.04 -16.31
CA LEU A 5 -48.73 15.11 -16.93
C LEU A 5 -47.31 15.45 -16.47
N THR A 6 -46.58 14.45 -15.98
CA THR A 6 -45.14 14.55 -15.66
C THR A 6 -44.30 13.98 -16.81
N PRO A 7 -43.11 14.55 -17.08
CA PRO A 7 -42.44 15.59 -16.29
C PRO A 7 -42.86 17.01 -16.67
N SER A 8 -43.24 17.82 -15.68
CA SER A 8 -43.44 19.25 -15.82
C SER A 8 -42.20 20.02 -15.37
N PHE A 9 -41.93 21.19 -15.96
CA PHE A 9 -40.83 22.09 -15.59
C PHE A 9 -41.06 22.83 -14.27
N GLU A 10 -41.87 22.25 -13.38
CA GLU A 10 -42.17 22.85 -12.10
C GLU A 10 -40.96 22.76 -11.17
N TYR A 11 -40.81 23.79 -10.33
CA TYR A 11 -39.77 23.83 -9.33
C TYR A 11 -39.84 22.58 -8.45
N GLN A 12 -38.81 21.75 -8.53
CA GLN A 12 -38.65 20.61 -7.63
C GLN A 12 -37.94 21.11 -6.36
N PRO A 13 -38.47 20.81 -5.16
CA PRO A 13 -37.76 21.10 -3.93
C PRO A 13 -36.43 20.36 -3.92
N ASP A 14 -35.41 20.95 -3.30
CA ASP A 14 -34.07 20.37 -3.32
C ASP A 14 -34.10 18.89 -2.92
N PRO A 15 -33.40 18.01 -3.66
CA PRO A 15 -33.50 16.56 -3.45
C PRO A 15 -33.21 16.12 -2.01
N TRP A 16 -32.34 16.82 -1.27
CA TRP A 16 -32.03 16.51 0.13
C TRP A 16 -33.18 16.78 1.11
N ASN A 17 -34.16 17.62 0.74
CA ASN A 17 -35.35 17.90 1.55
C ASN A 17 -36.41 16.80 1.43
N THR A 18 -36.41 16.03 0.33
CA THR A 18 -37.42 15.01 0.04
C THR A 18 -36.85 13.58 -0.01
N HIS A 19 -35.53 13.43 -0.07
CA HIS A 19 -34.89 12.12 -0.14
C HIS A 19 -35.02 11.35 1.18
N VAL A 20 -35.88 10.34 1.17
CA VAL A 20 -35.94 9.32 2.22
C VAL A 20 -34.77 8.35 2.03
N TRP A 21 -33.74 8.51 2.85
CA TRP A 21 -32.60 7.61 2.88
C TRP A 21 -33.05 6.17 3.21
N LYS A 22 -33.04 5.28 2.21
CA LYS A 22 -33.24 3.84 2.44
C LYS A 22 -32.06 3.32 3.29
N GLY A 23 -32.34 2.91 4.52
CA GLY A 23 -31.36 2.30 5.43
C GLY A 23 -31.26 2.94 6.84
N VAL A 24 -32.06 3.97 7.15
CA VAL A 24 -31.96 4.67 8.44
C VAL A 24 -32.71 3.97 9.59
N ASN A 25 -33.56 2.98 9.30
CA ASN A 25 -34.32 2.22 10.31
C ASN A 25 -33.64 0.91 10.73
N GLY A 26 -32.34 0.94 11.05
CA GLY A 26 -31.63 -0.26 11.51
C GLY A 26 -30.14 -0.06 11.70
N THR A 27 -29.77 0.68 12.74
CA THR A 27 -28.41 1.03 13.19
C THR A 27 -27.65 2.02 12.30
N PRO A 28 -27.29 3.22 12.80
CA PRO A 28 -26.18 3.95 12.23
C PRO A 28 -24.95 3.11 12.54
N THR A 29 -24.39 2.44 11.55
CA THR A 29 -23.00 1.98 11.63
C THR A 29 -22.12 3.23 11.60
N LYS A 30 -22.13 4.01 12.70
CA LYS A 30 -21.02 4.90 13.04
C LYS A 30 -19.80 4.00 12.92
N LYS A 31 -18.99 4.18 11.88
CA LYS A 31 -17.72 3.48 11.72
C LYS A 31 -16.99 3.66 13.04
N ARG A 32 -16.97 2.63 13.89
CA ARG A 32 -16.40 2.74 15.22
C ARG A 32 -14.94 3.08 15.00
N ALA A 33 -14.54 4.30 15.38
CA ALA A 33 -13.18 4.73 15.22
C ALA A 33 -12.26 3.75 15.97
N ILE A 34 -11.29 3.18 15.25
CA ILE A 34 -10.32 2.27 15.85
C ILE A 34 -9.37 3.14 16.67
N GLY A 35 -9.42 3.01 17.99
CA GLY A 35 -8.50 3.72 18.86
C GLY A 35 -7.04 3.29 18.65
N PHE A 36 -6.10 4.21 18.84
CA PHE A 36 -4.66 3.98 18.63
C PHE A 36 -4.13 2.73 19.34
N LYS A 37 -4.55 2.47 20.60
CA LYS A 37 -4.14 1.27 21.35
C LYS A 37 -4.53 -0.04 20.66
N LYS A 38 -5.69 -0.08 20.00
CA LYS A 38 -6.13 -1.27 19.23
C LYS A 38 -5.34 -1.39 17.94
N LEU A 39 -5.12 -0.27 17.24
CA LEU A 39 -4.30 -0.24 16.03
C LEU A 39 -2.86 -0.69 16.30
N ALA A 40 -2.22 -0.17 17.35
CA ALA A 40 -0.87 -0.54 17.74
C ALA A 40 -0.73 -2.04 18.04
N LYS A 41 -1.72 -2.65 18.71
CA LYS A 41 -1.75 -4.10 18.93
C LYS A 41 -1.85 -4.88 17.62
N ALA A 42 -2.68 -4.42 16.68
CA ALA A 42 -2.79 -5.05 15.37
C ALA A 42 -1.49 -4.95 14.56
N VAL A 43 -0.84 -3.78 14.56
CA VAL A 43 0.47 -3.56 13.91
C VAL A 43 1.55 -4.46 14.53
N LYS A 44 1.59 -4.58 15.86
CA LYS A 44 2.54 -5.49 16.54
C LYS A 44 2.32 -6.95 16.13
N PHE A 45 1.06 -7.37 16.02
CA PHE A 45 0.71 -8.72 15.57
C PHE A 45 1.12 -8.95 14.11
N SER A 46 0.79 -8.04 13.19
CA SER A 46 1.16 -8.16 11.79
C SER A 46 2.68 -8.12 11.58
N ALA A 47 3.39 -7.27 12.31
CA ALA A 47 4.86 -7.20 12.26
C ALA A 47 5.50 -8.51 12.73
N LYS A 48 4.97 -9.15 13.78
CA LYS A 48 5.45 -10.46 14.23
C LYS A 48 5.29 -11.53 13.15
N LEU A 49 4.12 -11.58 12.49
CA LEU A 49 3.88 -12.53 11.40
C LEU A 49 4.76 -12.24 10.18
N MET A 50 4.93 -10.97 9.82
CA MET A 50 5.82 -10.58 8.72
C MET A 50 7.27 -10.96 9.02
N GLY A 51 7.79 -10.69 10.22
CA GLY A 51 9.16 -11.07 10.59
C GLY A 51 9.40 -12.58 10.45
N GLN A 52 8.46 -13.41 10.88
CA GLN A 52 8.54 -14.87 10.72
C GLN A 52 8.47 -15.32 9.26
N ALA A 53 7.65 -14.67 8.44
CA ALA A 53 7.53 -14.99 7.02
C ALA A 53 8.77 -14.56 6.23
N MET A 54 9.29 -13.36 6.51
CA MET A 54 10.48 -12.80 5.85
C MET A 54 11.74 -13.61 6.16
N ALA A 55 11.91 -14.07 7.41
CA ALA A 55 13.06 -14.90 7.80
C ALA A 55 13.18 -16.24 7.05
N LYS A 56 12.11 -16.71 6.40
CA LYS A 56 12.11 -17.93 5.57
C LYS A 56 12.41 -17.66 4.10
N ARG A 57 12.38 -16.40 3.66
CA ARG A 57 12.63 -16.04 2.26
C ARG A 57 14.13 -15.99 2.00
N VAL A 58 14.50 -16.26 0.74
CA VAL A 58 15.88 -16.10 0.28
C VAL A 58 16.24 -14.62 0.25
N LYS A 59 17.42 -14.27 0.76
CA LYS A 59 17.93 -12.89 0.73
C LYS A 59 18.31 -12.51 -0.69
N ALA A 60 17.97 -11.29 -1.10
CA ALA A 60 18.39 -10.74 -2.37
C ALA A 60 18.91 -9.32 -2.18
N THR A 61 20.14 -9.06 -2.61
CA THR A 61 20.79 -7.77 -2.46
C THR A 61 20.95 -7.12 -3.81
N ILE A 62 20.32 -5.95 -3.97
CA ILE A 62 20.36 -5.19 -5.22
C ILE A 62 21.32 -4.02 -5.02
N LEU A 63 22.49 -4.12 -5.63
CA LEU A 63 23.48 -3.06 -5.62
C LEU A 63 23.24 -2.12 -6.79
N PHE A 64 23.35 -0.82 -6.55
CA PHE A 64 23.28 0.17 -7.61
C PHE A 64 24.44 1.16 -7.56
N ALA A 65 24.84 1.63 -8.73
CA ALA A 65 25.69 2.81 -8.89
C ALA A 65 25.02 3.76 -9.88
N THR A 66 25.06 5.06 -9.59
CA THR A 66 24.39 6.06 -10.43
C THR A 66 25.03 7.43 -10.29
N GLU A 67 25.16 8.16 -11.39
CA GLU A 67 25.54 9.58 -11.39
C GLU A 67 24.30 10.49 -11.36
N THR A 68 23.28 10.16 -12.17
CA THR A 68 22.09 11.00 -12.36
C THR A 68 20.81 10.44 -11.71
N GLY A 69 20.89 9.36 -10.93
CA GLY A 69 19.76 8.76 -10.21
C GLY A 69 18.96 7.70 -10.97
N LYS A 70 19.13 7.55 -12.29
CA LYS A 70 18.29 6.62 -13.10
C LYS A 70 18.44 5.15 -12.66
N SER A 71 19.68 4.71 -12.46
CA SER A 71 19.97 3.33 -12.03
C SER A 71 19.45 3.05 -10.61
N GLN A 72 19.45 4.06 -9.74
CA GLN A 72 18.83 3.96 -8.41
C GLN A 72 17.31 3.76 -8.51
N ASP A 73 16.63 4.48 -9.39
CA ASP A 73 15.18 4.34 -9.58
C ASP A 73 14.82 2.96 -10.19
N TYR A 74 15.64 2.45 -11.11
CA TYR A 74 15.49 1.08 -11.60
C TYR A 74 15.73 0.04 -10.51
N ALA A 75 16.76 0.20 -9.67
CA ALA A 75 17.02 -0.69 -8.55
C ALA A 75 15.86 -0.71 -7.53
N LYS A 76 15.26 0.45 -7.25
CA LYS A 76 14.07 0.54 -6.38
C LYS A 76 12.87 -0.18 -6.99
N THR A 77 12.62 0.01 -8.29
CA THR A 77 11.56 -0.70 -9.02
C THR A 77 11.79 -2.22 -8.99
N LEU A 78 13.02 -2.66 -9.27
CA LEU A 78 13.40 -4.06 -9.23
C LEU A 78 13.22 -4.67 -7.83
N CYS A 79 13.55 -3.92 -6.78
CA CYS A 79 13.29 -4.33 -5.39
C CYS A 79 11.81 -4.54 -5.10
N GLN A 80 10.92 -3.69 -5.61
CA GLN A 80 9.47 -3.89 -5.43
C GLN A 80 9.00 -5.20 -6.08
N ILE A 81 9.51 -5.52 -7.27
CA ILE A 81 9.21 -6.78 -7.96
C ILE A 81 9.72 -7.97 -7.13
N PHE A 82 10.96 -7.90 -6.64
CA PHE A 82 11.58 -9.01 -5.89
C PHE A 82 10.95 -9.22 -4.51
N LYS A 83 10.42 -8.17 -3.86
CA LYS A 83 9.72 -8.26 -2.56
C LYS A 83 8.49 -9.16 -2.57
N HIS A 84 7.98 -9.57 -3.73
CA HIS A 84 6.90 -10.56 -3.80
C HIS A 84 7.34 -11.94 -3.30
N ALA A 85 8.58 -12.36 -3.58
CA ALA A 85 9.09 -13.70 -3.30
C ALA A 85 10.35 -13.74 -2.40
N PHE A 86 11.18 -12.70 -2.46
CA PHE A 86 12.47 -12.61 -1.77
C PHE A 86 12.42 -11.64 -0.59
N ASP A 87 13.41 -11.76 0.29
CA ASP A 87 13.78 -10.70 1.24
C ASP A 87 14.79 -9.76 0.57
N ALA A 88 14.25 -8.83 -0.23
CA ALA A 88 15.05 -7.98 -1.11
C ALA A 88 15.39 -6.63 -0.47
N LYS A 89 16.68 -6.25 -0.48
CA LYS A 89 17.19 -4.92 -0.10
C LYS A 89 17.90 -4.24 -1.28
N VAL A 90 17.95 -2.91 -1.26
CA VAL A 90 18.69 -2.08 -2.23
C VAL A 90 19.76 -1.32 -1.48
N MET A 91 20.97 -1.26 -2.03
CA MET A 91 22.11 -0.55 -1.43
C MET A 91 22.97 0.11 -2.51
N SER A 92 23.53 1.28 -2.21
CA SER A 92 24.53 1.91 -3.09
C SER A 92 25.82 1.08 -3.04
N MET A 93 26.54 0.98 -4.16
CA MET A 93 27.86 0.33 -4.16
C MET A 93 28.86 1.03 -3.24
N ASP A 94 28.75 2.35 -3.07
CA ASP A 94 29.63 3.13 -2.19
C ASP A 94 29.43 2.80 -0.70
N GLU A 95 28.24 2.33 -0.34
CA GLU A 95 27.86 1.97 1.03
C GLU A 95 28.01 0.47 1.30
N TYR A 96 28.32 -0.33 0.27
CA TYR A 96 28.36 -1.78 0.36
C TYR A 96 29.74 -2.27 0.80
N ASP A 97 29.78 -3.10 1.85
CA ASP A 97 30.99 -3.78 2.29
C ASP A 97 31.20 -5.05 1.46
N VAL A 98 32.33 -5.12 0.75
CA VAL A 98 32.71 -6.27 -0.09
C VAL A 98 32.89 -7.54 0.75
N VAL A 99 33.18 -7.42 2.05
CA VAL A 99 33.27 -8.57 2.96
C VAL A 99 31.94 -9.32 3.07
N ASP A 100 30.80 -8.65 2.92
CA ASP A 100 29.48 -9.29 2.98
C ASP A 100 29.23 -10.21 1.76
N LEU A 101 29.98 -10.05 0.67
CA LEU A 101 29.72 -10.75 -0.60
C LEU A 101 29.78 -12.27 -0.47
N GLU A 102 30.64 -12.80 0.40
CA GLU A 102 30.76 -14.24 0.63
C GLU A 102 29.52 -14.84 1.34
N HIS A 103 28.75 -13.99 2.03
CA HIS A 103 27.56 -14.38 2.79
C HIS A 103 26.24 -14.11 2.04
N GLU A 104 26.29 -13.41 0.90
CA GLU A 104 25.12 -13.09 0.10
C GLU A 104 24.65 -14.29 -0.72
N THR A 105 23.33 -14.52 -0.75
CA THR A 105 22.74 -15.65 -1.50
C THR A 105 22.42 -15.32 -2.95
N LEU A 106 22.07 -14.05 -3.21
CA LEU A 106 21.75 -13.55 -4.54
C LEU A 106 22.07 -12.05 -4.58
N VAL A 107 22.95 -11.66 -5.50
CA VAL A 107 23.29 -10.27 -5.75
C VAL A 107 22.85 -9.88 -7.16
N LEU A 108 22.12 -8.78 -7.27
CA LEU A 108 21.75 -8.15 -8.54
C LEU A 108 22.39 -6.78 -8.63
N VAL A 109 22.91 -6.42 -9.80
CA VAL A 109 23.60 -5.15 -10.01
C VAL A 109 22.84 -4.31 -11.04
N VAL A 110 22.57 -3.06 -10.70
CA VAL A 110 21.95 -2.06 -11.59
C VAL A 110 22.86 -0.84 -11.67
N THR A 111 23.58 -0.68 -12.78
CA THR A 111 24.55 0.41 -12.96
C THR A 111 24.36 1.09 -14.31
N SER A 112 24.71 2.37 -14.37
CA SER A 112 24.87 3.17 -15.59
C SER A 112 26.33 3.37 -15.91
#